data_AF-A0A0A9CWT8-F1
#
_entry.id   AF-A0A0A9CWT8-F1
#
_cell.length_a   1.000
_cell.length_b   1.000
_cell.length_c   1.000
_cell.angle_alpha   90.00
_cell.angle_beta   90.00
_cell.angle_gamma   90.00
#
_symmetry.space_group_name_H-M   'P 1'
#
loop_
_entity.id
_entity.type
_entity.pdbx_description
1 polymer ?
#
loop_
_entity_poly.entity_id
_entity_poly.type
_entity_poly.pdbx_seq_one_letter_code
_entity_poly.pdbx_strand_id
1 'polypeptide(L)'
;MVKKGKKSGKGRSVVEGAEVRRVCKWYGDAMEVMLEHARMEETLLFPDLQRAAHPGVCDKVNEQHGRHLPMMNGIKEDIKTLLTLELGSPLFHEVLVNLSVRLKALQDHTKEHFKEEESDLLPRLEAVRRMQREEGKISDKSSSAWASEAISTMEVTHSKLFPFLMTGLLPQEAVQYLDLVCRCTKNTRHLVSMLRSLAERLEDANPSIIHNNPAKLYEHLLVKSP
;
A
#
# COMPACT_ATOMS: atom_id res chain seq x y z
N MET A 1 51.40 34.97 -2.70
CA MET A 1 50.02 34.83 -3.23
C MET A 1 49.66 33.35 -3.29
N VAL A 2 48.82 32.89 -2.36
CA VAL A 2 48.37 31.49 -2.28
C VAL A 2 47.16 31.33 -3.21
N LYS A 3 47.31 30.56 -4.29
CA LYS A 3 46.17 30.15 -5.13
C LYS A 3 45.33 29.13 -4.37
N LYS A 4 44.17 29.56 -3.86
CA LYS A 4 43.14 28.65 -3.30
C LYS A 4 42.66 27.70 -4.40
N GLY A 5 42.92 26.41 -4.21
CA GLY A 5 42.34 25.33 -5.00
C GLY A 5 40.81 25.34 -4.88
N LYS A 6 40.14 25.47 -6.02
CA LYS A 6 38.70 25.36 -6.17
C LYS A 6 38.35 23.88 -5.92
N LYS A 7 37.79 23.56 -4.75
CA LYS A 7 37.24 22.22 -4.48
C LYS A 7 36.16 21.93 -5.53
N SER A 8 36.41 20.96 -6.38
CA SER A 8 35.40 20.36 -7.24
C SER A 8 34.40 19.65 -6.34
N GLY A 9 33.25 20.28 -6.09
CA GLY A 9 32.08 19.59 -5.59
C GLY A 9 31.69 18.56 -6.64
N LYS A 10 32.13 17.31 -6.44
CA LYS A 10 31.76 16.16 -7.25
C LYS A 10 30.24 16.08 -7.20
N GLY A 11 29.60 16.23 -8.35
CA GLY A 11 28.14 16.22 -8.46
C GLY A 11 27.60 14.99 -7.77
N ARG A 12 26.93 15.22 -6.63
CA ARG A 12 26.05 14.24 -6.00
C ARG A 12 25.24 13.61 -7.13
N SER A 13 25.35 12.31 -7.33
CA SER A 13 24.60 11.58 -8.36
C SER A 13 23.11 11.89 -8.15
N VAL A 14 22.59 12.86 -8.91
CA VAL A 14 21.24 13.44 -8.71
C VAL A 14 20.18 12.36 -8.91
N VAL A 15 20.49 11.37 -9.75
CA VAL A 15 19.67 10.24 -10.16
C VAL A 15 19.41 9.29 -8.98
N GLU A 16 20.44 8.87 -8.24
CA GLU A 16 20.28 7.90 -7.13
C GLU A 16 19.58 8.54 -5.92
N GLY A 17 19.86 9.82 -5.62
CA GLY A 17 19.11 10.55 -4.61
C GLY A 17 17.62 10.73 -4.96
N ALA A 18 17.29 10.77 -6.26
CA ALA A 18 15.89 10.80 -6.71
C ALA A 18 15.20 9.44 -6.54
N GLU A 19 15.92 8.33 -6.67
CA GLU A 19 15.39 6.98 -6.38
C GLU A 19 15.00 6.83 -4.92
N VAL A 20 15.87 7.22 -3.97
CA VAL A 20 15.55 7.11 -2.53
C VAL A 20 14.33 7.96 -2.18
N ARG A 21 14.18 9.15 -2.79
CA ARG A 21 12.98 9.98 -2.63
C ARG A 21 11.72 9.33 -3.20
N ARG A 22 11.82 8.64 -4.35
CA ARG A 22 10.70 7.88 -4.92
C ARG A 22 10.29 6.74 -4.00
N VAL A 23 11.25 5.97 -3.49
CA VAL A 23 10.99 4.89 -2.52
C VAL A 23 10.29 5.45 -1.28
N CYS A 24 10.75 6.59 -0.75
CA CYS A 24 10.09 7.26 0.37
C CYS A 24 8.62 7.60 0.07
N LYS A 25 8.34 8.12 -1.13
CA LYS A 25 6.97 8.44 -1.53
C LYS A 25 6.11 7.18 -1.65
N TRP A 26 6.55 6.18 -2.43
CA TRP A 26 5.79 4.94 -2.63
C TRP A 26 5.55 4.18 -1.33
N TYR A 27 6.56 4.16 -0.46
CA TYR A 27 6.41 3.55 0.85
C TYR A 27 5.39 4.31 1.71
N GLY A 28 5.43 5.65 1.71
CA GLY A 28 4.42 6.47 2.39
C GLY A 28 3.01 6.24 1.86
N ASP A 29 2.84 6.20 0.53
CA ASP A 29 1.56 5.91 -0.12
C ASP A 29 1.05 4.50 0.26
N ALA A 30 1.91 3.48 0.25
CA ALA A 30 1.58 2.12 0.67
C ALA A 30 1.18 2.04 2.16
N MET A 31 1.90 2.74 3.03
CA MET A 31 1.54 2.81 4.46
C MET A 31 0.15 3.41 4.64
N GLU A 32 -0.18 4.47 3.91
CA GLU A 32 -1.48 5.15 4.03
C GLU A 32 -2.63 4.23 3.57
N VAL A 33 -2.45 3.46 2.49
CA VAL A 33 -3.41 2.42 2.07
C VAL A 33 -3.59 1.35 3.16
N MET A 34 -2.49 0.80 3.69
CA MET A 34 -2.56 -0.27 4.71
C MET A 34 -3.22 0.18 6.01
N LEU A 35 -2.94 1.41 6.45
CA LEU A 35 -3.57 1.99 7.65
C LEU A 35 -5.07 2.21 7.46
N GLU A 36 -5.47 2.66 6.27
CA GLU A 36 -6.88 2.88 5.96
C GLU A 36 -7.64 1.57 5.80
N HIS A 37 -7.01 0.55 5.21
CA HIS A 37 -7.53 -0.82 5.17
C HIS A 37 -7.76 -1.36 6.59
N ALA A 38 -6.76 -1.33 7.46
CA ALA A 38 -6.92 -1.78 8.85
C ALA A 38 -8.04 -1.04 9.59
N ARG A 39 -8.13 0.29 9.43
CA ARG A 39 -9.21 1.09 10.00
C ARG A 39 -10.58 0.69 9.44
N MET A 40 -10.69 0.42 8.14
CA MET A 40 -11.93 -0.03 7.52
C MET A 40 -12.41 -1.34 8.15
N GLU A 41 -11.50 -2.28 8.39
CA GLU A 41 -11.84 -3.56 9.00
C GLU A 41 -12.24 -3.43 10.46
N GLU A 42 -11.49 -2.66 11.23
CA GLU A 42 -11.77 -2.39 12.65
C GLU A 42 -13.11 -1.69 12.85
N THR A 43 -13.53 -0.87 11.88
CA THR A 43 -14.77 -0.09 11.98
C THR A 43 -15.99 -0.79 11.39
N LEU A 44 -15.82 -1.62 10.36
CA LEU A 44 -16.93 -2.21 9.62
C LEU A 44 -17.00 -3.74 9.73
N LEU A 45 -15.87 -4.44 9.64
CA LEU A 45 -15.87 -5.90 9.54
C LEU A 45 -15.84 -6.55 10.92
N PHE A 46 -14.89 -6.14 11.76
CA PHE A 46 -14.67 -6.74 13.07
C PHE A 46 -15.86 -6.59 14.01
N PRO A 47 -16.61 -5.47 14.06
CA PRO A 47 -17.77 -5.37 14.95
C PRO A 47 -18.86 -6.39 14.66
N ASP A 48 -19.09 -6.73 13.38
CA ASP A 48 -20.10 -7.71 12.99
C ASP A 48 -19.66 -9.14 13.29
N LEU A 49 -18.38 -9.42 13.11
CA LEU A 49 -17.77 -10.70 13.49
C LEU A 49 -17.75 -10.90 15.01
N GLN A 50 -17.36 -9.89 15.78
CA GLN A 50 -17.34 -9.93 17.25
C GLN A 50 -18.74 -10.21 17.82
N ARG A 51 -19.76 -9.60 17.23
CA ARG A 51 -21.16 -9.75 17.68
C ARG A 51 -21.71 -11.15 17.42
N ALA A 52 -21.21 -11.85 16.41
CA ALA A 52 -21.81 -13.08 15.91
C ALA A 52 -20.98 -14.36 16.15
N ALA A 53 -19.65 -14.29 16.26
CA ALA A 53 -18.76 -15.45 16.25
C ALA A 53 -18.09 -15.78 17.61
N HIS A 54 -18.59 -15.22 18.72
CA HIS A 54 -18.02 -15.22 20.08
C HIS A 54 -16.91 -14.16 20.33
N PRO A 55 -16.79 -13.62 21.56
CA PRO A 55 -15.75 -12.65 21.91
C PRO A 55 -14.33 -13.22 21.69
N GLY A 56 -13.45 -12.48 21.00
CA GLY A 56 -12.02 -12.81 20.91
C GLY A 56 -11.48 -13.14 19.51
N VAL A 57 -12.32 -13.26 18.48
CA VAL A 57 -11.87 -13.51 17.10
C VAL A 57 -11.11 -12.31 16.54
N CYS A 58 -11.61 -11.10 16.76
CA CYS A 58 -10.98 -9.87 16.27
C CYS A 58 -9.78 -9.43 17.11
N ASP A 59 -9.62 -9.94 18.34
CA ASP A 59 -8.51 -9.58 19.22
C ASP A 59 -7.17 -10.04 18.62
N LYS A 60 -7.15 -11.21 17.96
CA LYS A 60 -5.95 -11.71 17.26
C LYS A 60 -5.58 -10.90 16.01
N VAL A 61 -6.57 -10.47 15.23
CA VAL A 61 -6.35 -9.66 14.03
C VAL A 61 -5.92 -8.23 14.40
N ASN A 62 -6.54 -7.65 15.44
CA ASN A 62 -6.12 -6.37 16.02
C ASN A 62 -4.67 -6.43 16.56
N GLU A 63 -4.26 -7.54 17.16
CA GLU A 63 -2.86 -7.75 17.56
C GLU A 63 -1.89 -7.79 16.37
N GLN A 64 -2.29 -8.34 15.22
CA GLN A 64 -1.48 -8.32 14.00
C GLN A 64 -1.32 -6.90 13.45
N HIS A 65 -2.42 -6.12 13.38
CA HIS A 65 -2.36 -4.69 13.03
C HIS A 65 -1.40 -3.91 13.95
N GLY A 66 -1.47 -4.17 15.26
CA GLY A 66 -0.59 -3.55 16.25
C GLY A 66 0.89 -3.90 16.08
N ARG A 67 1.22 -5.08 15.55
CA ARG A 67 2.61 -5.54 15.30
C ARG A 67 3.18 -5.00 13.99
N HIS A 68 2.35 -4.69 13.00
CA HIS A 68 2.79 -4.10 11.73
C HIS A 68 3.31 -2.66 11.92
N LEU A 69 2.72 -1.88 12.83
CA LEU A 69 3.08 -0.48 13.07
C LEU A 69 4.56 -0.26 13.45
N PRO A 70 5.14 -0.95 14.45
CA PRO A 70 6.57 -0.82 14.75
C PRO A 70 7.48 -1.16 13.58
N MET A 71 7.17 -2.22 12.82
CA MET A 71 7.94 -2.62 11.64
C MET A 71 7.88 -1.54 10.56
N MET A 72 6.68 -1.02 10.29
CA MET A 72 6.48 0.02 9.28
C MET A 72 7.20 1.32 9.65
N ASN A 73 7.24 1.68 10.93
CA ASN A 73 8.00 2.82 11.43
C ASN A 73 9.51 2.60 11.29
N GLY A 74 10.02 1.40 11.59
CA GLY A 74 11.44 1.07 11.40
C GLY A 74 11.90 1.26 9.95
N ILE A 75 11.09 0.78 8.99
CA ILE A 75 11.36 0.96 7.55
C ILE A 75 11.35 2.45 7.16
N LYS A 76 10.40 3.23 7.71
CA LYS A 76 10.33 4.68 7.47
C LYS A 76 11.61 5.39 7.93
N GLU A 77 12.14 5.02 9.10
CA GLU A 77 13.37 5.59 9.63
C GLU A 77 14.61 5.16 8.85
N ASP A 78 14.67 3.92 8.34
CA ASP A 78 15.74 3.49 7.43
C ASP A 78 15.76 4.32 6.14
N ILE A 79 14.59 4.55 5.53
CA ILE A 79 14.48 5.38 4.32
C ILE A 79 14.94 6.81 4.59
N LYS A 80 14.53 7.40 5.72
CA LYS A 80 15.00 8.73 6.13
C LYS A 80 16.50 8.77 6.33
N THR A 81 17.07 7.72 6.92
CA THR A 81 18.52 7.58 7.11
C THR A 81 19.24 7.53 5.76
N LEU A 82 18.74 6.77 4.78
CA LEU A 82 19.31 6.76 3.43
C LEU A 82 19.32 8.14 2.75
N LEU A 83 18.34 9.00 3.06
CA LEU A 83 18.30 10.37 2.51
C LEU A 83 19.39 11.29 3.08
N THR A 84 19.91 10.99 4.26
CA THR A 84 20.95 11.80 4.94
C THR A 84 22.36 11.28 4.68
N LEU A 85 22.52 9.99 4.38
CA LEU A 85 23.82 9.37 4.13
C LEU A 85 24.44 9.76 2.78
N GLU A 86 25.76 9.66 2.72
CA GLU A 86 26.50 9.77 1.46
C GLU A 86 26.24 8.52 0.60
N LEU A 87 25.76 8.75 -0.61
CA LEU A 87 25.49 7.69 -1.60
C LEU A 87 26.75 6.87 -1.85
N GLY A 88 26.61 5.54 -1.84
CA GLY A 88 27.71 4.60 -2.07
C GLY A 88 28.68 4.44 -0.89
N SER A 89 28.44 5.12 0.24
CA SER A 89 29.23 4.87 1.45
C SER A 89 28.96 3.45 1.99
N PRO A 90 29.90 2.83 2.73
CA PRO A 90 29.68 1.53 3.35
C PRO A 90 28.42 1.51 4.23
N LEU A 91 28.19 2.58 4.99
CA LEU A 91 27.01 2.73 5.83
C LEU A 91 25.72 2.87 5.01
N PHE A 92 25.76 3.54 3.86
CA PHE A 92 24.61 3.60 2.94
C PHE A 92 24.23 2.21 2.45
N HIS A 93 25.21 1.39 2.06
CA HIS A 93 24.97 0.01 1.63
C HIS A 93 24.41 -0.86 2.75
N GLU A 94 24.94 -0.74 3.97
CA GLU A 94 24.43 -1.48 5.13
C GLU A 94 22.96 -1.15 5.43
N VAL A 95 22.62 0.14 5.48
CA VAL A 95 21.24 0.59 5.69
C VAL A 95 20.33 0.12 4.55
N LEU A 96 20.81 0.14 3.30
CA LEU A 96 20.03 -0.32 2.15
C LEU A 96 19.73 -1.83 2.21
N VAL A 97 20.70 -2.65 2.64
CA VAL A 97 20.51 -4.08 2.84
C VAL A 97 19.49 -4.33 3.97
N ASN A 98 19.63 -3.63 5.10
CA ASN A 98 18.70 -3.74 6.22
C ASN A 98 17.28 -3.32 5.83
N LEU A 99 17.14 -2.23 5.07
CA LEU A 99 15.87 -1.78 4.51
C LEU A 99 15.25 -2.87 3.62
N SER A 100 16.03 -3.49 2.73
CA SER A 100 15.56 -4.57 1.86
C SER A 100 15.05 -5.77 2.67
N VAL A 101 15.77 -6.17 3.73
CA VAL A 101 15.34 -7.27 4.60
C VAL A 101 14.03 -6.93 5.31
N ARG A 102 13.90 -5.73 5.87
CA ARG A 102 12.67 -5.31 6.55
C ARG A 102 11.47 -5.16 5.61
N LEU A 103 11.68 -4.61 4.40
CA LEU A 103 10.64 -4.55 3.37
C LEU A 103 10.17 -5.95 2.97
N LYS A 104 11.10 -6.91 2.86
CA LYS A 104 10.76 -8.30 2.54
C LYS A 104 9.95 -8.95 3.66
N ALA A 105 10.37 -8.77 4.91
CA ALA A 105 9.63 -9.26 6.08
C ALA A 105 8.21 -8.66 6.15
N LEU A 106 8.08 -7.34 5.93
CA LEU A 106 6.77 -6.68 5.88
C LEU A 106 5.90 -7.28 4.77
N GLN A 107 6.44 -7.45 3.56
CA GLN A 107 5.69 -8.06 2.46
C GLN A 107 5.21 -9.47 2.82
N ASP A 108 6.05 -10.30 3.44
CA ASP A 108 5.71 -11.68 3.76
C ASP A 108 4.63 -11.74 4.86
N HIS A 109 4.73 -10.89 5.89
CA HIS A 109 3.69 -10.76 6.91
C HIS A 109 2.37 -10.23 6.33
N THR A 110 2.42 -9.24 5.44
CA THR A 110 1.21 -8.73 4.77
C THR A 110 0.54 -9.80 3.91
N LYS A 111 1.31 -10.67 3.25
CA LYS A 111 0.73 -11.81 2.51
C LYS A 111 0.07 -12.83 3.42
N GLU A 112 0.69 -13.12 4.56
CA GLU A 112 0.11 -14.03 5.55
C GLU A 112 -1.19 -13.46 6.13
N HIS A 113 -1.20 -12.18 6.48
CA HIS A 113 -2.39 -11.44 6.92
C HIS A 113 -3.57 -11.60 5.95
N PHE A 114 -3.39 -11.20 4.68
CA PHE A 114 -4.45 -11.31 3.68
C PHE A 114 -4.88 -12.76 3.45
N LYS A 115 -3.95 -13.72 3.52
CA LYS A 115 -4.29 -15.14 3.38
C LYS A 115 -5.17 -15.63 4.54
N GLU A 116 -4.88 -15.22 5.77
CA GLU A 116 -5.70 -15.57 6.93
C GLU A 116 -7.10 -14.94 6.81
N GLU A 117 -7.19 -13.70 6.35
CA GLU A 117 -8.47 -13.05 6.10
C GLU A 117 -9.29 -13.76 5.03
N GLU A 118 -8.69 -14.05 3.89
CA GLU A 118 -9.37 -14.73 2.78
C GLU A 118 -9.83 -16.14 3.14
N SER A 119 -9.03 -16.87 3.90
CA SER A 119 -9.29 -18.28 4.20
C SER A 119 -10.13 -18.53 5.45
N ASP A 120 -10.15 -17.61 6.41
CA ASP A 120 -10.89 -17.77 7.67
C ASP A 120 -11.88 -16.63 7.94
N LEU A 121 -11.45 -15.37 7.86
CA LEU A 121 -12.26 -14.24 8.29
C LEU A 121 -13.43 -13.92 7.35
N LEU A 122 -13.17 -13.82 6.05
CA LEU A 122 -14.18 -13.50 5.03
C LEU A 122 -15.27 -14.58 4.94
N PRO A 123 -14.96 -15.90 4.96
CA PRO A 123 -15.98 -16.95 5.02
C PRO A 123 -16.87 -16.85 6.27
N ARG A 124 -16.31 -16.53 7.43
CA ARG A 124 -17.08 -16.32 8.66
C ARG A 124 -17.98 -15.10 8.55
N LEU A 125 -17.46 -14.00 8.01
CA LEU A 125 -18.25 -12.78 7.80
C LEU A 125 -19.45 -13.07 6.89
N GLU A 126 -19.24 -13.80 5.78
CA GLU A 126 -20.33 -14.18 4.88
C GLU A 126 -21.37 -15.07 5.59
N ALA A 127 -20.94 -16.03 6.41
CA ALA A 127 -21.85 -16.85 7.20
C ALA A 127 -22.69 -16.01 8.19
N VAL A 128 -22.04 -15.08 8.90
CA VAL A 128 -22.72 -14.14 9.82
C VAL A 128 -23.73 -13.29 9.08
N ARG A 129 -23.35 -12.72 7.94
CA ARG A 129 -24.23 -11.90 7.10
C ARG A 129 -25.39 -12.69 6.54
N ARG A 130 -25.16 -13.94 6.13
CA ARG A 130 -26.22 -14.84 5.67
C ARG A 130 -27.25 -15.10 6.78
N MET A 131 -26.80 -15.41 8.01
CA MET A 131 -27.71 -15.58 9.14
C MET A 131 -28.51 -14.30 9.42
N GLN A 132 -27.87 -13.12 9.38
CA GLN A 132 -28.56 -11.84 9.58
C GLN A 132 -29.62 -11.56 8.49
N ARG A 133 -29.40 -12.03 7.26
CA ARG A 133 -30.40 -11.96 6.17
C ARG A 133 -31.57 -12.90 6.41
N GLU A 134 -31.31 -14.14 6.80
CA GLU A 134 -32.32 -15.15 7.11
C GLU A 134 -33.18 -14.74 8.33
N GLU A 135 -32.60 -14.05 9.30
CA GLU A 135 -33.31 -13.47 10.46
C GLU A 135 -34.06 -12.16 10.15
N GLY A 136 -33.99 -11.66 8.91
CA GLY A 136 -34.63 -10.41 8.49
C GLY A 136 -34.00 -9.14 9.07
N LYS A 137 -32.83 -9.24 9.72
CA LYS A 137 -32.09 -8.08 10.26
C LYS A 137 -31.43 -7.26 9.15
N ILE A 138 -31.15 -7.88 8.01
CA ILE A 138 -30.46 -7.27 6.87
C ILE A 138 -31.18 -7.68 5.56
N SER A 139 -31.45 -6.72 4.66
CA SER A 139 -32.06 -7.02 3.35
C SER A 139 -31.02 -7.45 2.30
N ASP A 140 -31.44 -8.11 1.21
CA ASP A 140 -30.53 -8.47 0.10
C ASP A 140 -29.88 -7.26 -0.59
N LYS A 141 -30.53 -6.08 -0.56
CA LYS A 141 -29.94 -4.80 -1.03
C LYS A 141 -28.76 -4.34 -0.16
N SER A 142 -28.57 -4.96 1.01
CA SER A 142 -27.47 -4.63 1.91
C SER A 142 -26.11 -5.10 1.40
N SER A 143 -26.07 -6.08 0.48
CA SER A 143 -24.83 -6.54 -0.15
C SER A 143 -24.11 -5.42 -0.92
N SER A 144 -24.83 -4.51 -1.58
CA SER A 144 -24.22 -3.33 -2.18
C SER A 144 -23.99 -2.20 -1.17
N ALA A 145 -24.80 -2.16 -0.10
CA ALA A 145 -24.72 -1.11 0.92
C ALA A 145 -23.42 -1.21 1.74
N TRP A 146 -23.05 -2.42 2.18
CA TRP A 146 -21.81 -2.61 2.95
C TRP A 146 -20.57 -2.33 2.08
N ALA A 147 -20.57 -2.78 0.82
CA ALA A 147 -19.48 -2.49 -0.10
C ALA A 147 -19.37 -0.98 -0.35
N SER A 148 -20.50 -0.27 -0.45
CA SER A 148 -20.52 1.19 -0.52
C SER A 148 -19.94 1.86 0.73
N GLU A 149 -20.22 1.30 1.91
CA GLU A 149 -19.69 1.80 3.18
C GLU A 149 -18.18 1.55 3.28
N ALA A 150 -17.70 0.36 2.91
CA ALA A 150 -16.27 0.05 2.86
C ALA A 150 -15.52 0.98 1.88
N ILE A 151 -16.06 1.19 0.68
CA ILE A 151 -15.50 2.14 -0.29
C ILE A 151 -15.49 3.56 0.28
N SER A 152 -16.56 3.98 0.96
CA SER A 152 -16.65 5.31 1.57
C SER A 152 -15.69 5.50 2.77
N THR A 153 -15.43 4.45 3.53
CA THR A 153 -14.50 4.50 4.68
C THR A 153 -13.06 4.62 4.22
N MET A 154 -12.72 4.07 3.05
CA MET A 154 -11.40 4.18 2.45
C MET A 154 -11.25 5.44 1.56
N GLU A 155 -11.65 6.61 2.07
CA GLU A 155 -11.69 7.88 1.32
C GLU A 155 -10.34 8.27 0.71
N VAL A 156 -9.25 8.06 1.44
CA VAL A 156 -7.90 8.44 1.00
C VAL A 156 -7.44 7.57 -0.16
N THR A 157 -7.64 6.26 -0.04
CA THR A 157 -7.36 5.26 -1.06
C THR A 157 -8.21 5.53 -2.30
N HIS A 158 -9.48 5.85 -2.13
CA HIS A 158 -10.39 6.19 -3.23
C HIS A 158 -10.33 7.66 -3.66
N SER A 159 -9.31 8.41 -3.28
CA SER A 159 -9.10 9.78 -3.75
C SER A 159 -7.70 9.95 -4.34
N LYS A 160 -6.77 10.52 -3.58
CA LYS A 160 -5.41 10.85 -4.03
C LYS A 160 -4.56 9.61 -4.30
N LEU A 161 -4.83 8.48 -3.64
CA LEU A 161 -4.08 7.24 -3.81
C LEU A 161 -4.73 6.26 -4.78
N PHE A 162 -5.86 6.61 -5.39
CA PHE A 162 -6.58 5.68 -6.27
C PHE A 162 -5.70 5.17 -7.42
N PRO A 163 -4.96 6.04 -8.15
CA PRO A 163 -4.05 5.55 -9.17
C PRO A 163 -2.95 4.65 -8.58
N PHE A 164 -2.46 4.95 -7.36
CA PHE A 164 -1.42 4.17 -6.68
C PHE A 164 -1.88 2.75 -6.38
N LEU A 165 -3.07 2.59 -5.80
CA LEU A 165 -3.68 1.29 -5.57
C LEU A 165 -3.84 0.51 -6.88
N MET A 166 -4.39 1.16 -7.90
CA MET A 166 -4.67 0.52 -9.20
C MET A 166 -3.40 -0.01 -9.87
N THR A 167 -2.24 0.62 -9.66
CA THR A 167 -0.95 0.12 -10.17
C THR A 167 -0.41 -1.12 -9.45
N GLY A 168 -0.94 -1.44 -8.27
CA GLY A 168 -0.56 -2.64 -7.51
C GLY A 168 -1.39 -3.88 -7.85
N LEU A 169 -2.51 -3.72 -8.56
CA LEU A 169 -3.44 -4.79 -8.91
C LEU A 169 -3.06 -5.48 -10.23
N LEU A 170 -3.40 -6.76 -10.36
CA LEU A 170 -3.40 -7.43 -11.66
C LEU A 170 -4.47 -6.79 -12.58
N PRO A 171 -4.31 -6.83 -13.92
CA PRO A 171 -5.25 -6.19 -14.83
C PRO A 171 -6.71 -6.63 -14.62
N GLN A 172 -6.94 -7.90 -14.33
CA GLN A 172 -8.27 -8.46 -14.06
C GLN A 172 -8.85 -7.93 -12.73
N GLU A 173 -8.03 -7.91 -11.68
CA GLU A 173 -8.41 -7.38 -10.36
C GLU A 173 -8.72 -5.89 -10.45
N ALA A 174 -7.92 -5.13 -11.20
CA ALA A 174 -8.14 -3.71 -11.44
C ALA A 174 -9.51 -3.46 -12.10
N VAL A 175 -9.88 -4.23 -13.12
CA VAL A 175 -11.19 -4.10 -13.78
C VAL A 175 -12.34 -4.46 -12.82
N GLN A 176 -12.19 -5.53 -12.06
CA GLN A 176 -13.19 -5.95 -11.06
C GLN A 176 -13.37 -4.89 -9.96
N TYR A 177 -12.25 -4.33 -9.49
CA TYR A 177 -12.25 -3.27 -8.50
C TYR A 177 -12.88 -1.99 -9.03
N LEU A 178 -12.62 -1.63 -10.29
CA LEU A 178 -13.23 -0.47 -10.93
C LEU A 178 -14.75 -0.62 -11.03
N ASP A 179 -15.24 -1.80 -11.43
CA ASP A 179 -16.66 -2.12 -11.47
C ASP A 179 -17.30 -2.04 -10.07
N LEU A 180 -16.59 -2.49 -9.02
CA LEU A 180 -17.03 -2.33 -7.63
C LEU A 180 -17.17 -0.84 -7.26
N VAL A 181 -16.12 -0.05 -7.48
CA VAL A 181 -16.10 1.39 -7.19
C VAL A 181 -17.23 2.12 -7.93
N CYS A 182 -17.47 1.80 -9.20
CA CYS A 182 -18.53 2.42 -10.00
C CYS A 182 -19.93 2.11 -9.45
N ARG A 183 -20.15 0.90 -8.92
CA ARG A 183 -21.43 0.49 -8.32
C ARG A 183 -21.63 1.07 -6.92
N CYS A 184 -20.55 1.30 -6.19
CA CYS A 184 -20.57 1.69 -4.78
C CYS A 184 -20.50 3.22 -4.57
N THR A 185 -19.90 3.97 -5.49
CA THR A 185 -19.71 5.42 -5.33
C THR A 185 -20.91 6.20 -5.86
N LYS A 186 -21.77 6.67 -4.96
CA LYS A 186 -22.95 7.51 -5.30
C LYS A 186 -22.58 8.92 -5.75
N ASN A 187 -21.44 9.45 -5.28
CA ASN A 187 -20.99 10.79 -5.65
C ASN A 187 -20.34 10.76 -7.04
N THR A 188 -21.14 11.03 -8.08
CA THR A 188 -20.66 11.02 -9.48
C THR A 188 -19.48 11.95 -9.71
N ARG A 189 -19.42 13.11 -9.04
CA ARG A 189 -18.28 14.04 -9.18
C ARG A 189 -17.00 13.42 -8.65
N HIS A 190 -17.07 12.75 -7.51
CA HIS A 190 -15.94 12.05 -6.92
C HIS A 190 -15.48 10.88 -7.81
N LEU A 191 -16.42 10.06 -8.29
CA LEU A 191 -16.11 8.98 -9.23
C LEU A 191 -15.42 9.48 -10.50
N VAL A 192 -15.94 10.54 -11.12
CA VAL A 192 -15.30 11.15 -12.31
C VAL A 192 -13.90 11.66 -11.98
N SER A 193 -13.67 12.21 -10.79
CA SER A 193 -12.34 12.63 -10.35
C SER A 193 -11.38 11.46 -10.22
N MET A 194 -11.81 10.32 -9.68
CA MET A 194 -11.00 9.09 -9.58
C MET A 194 -10.63 8.55 -10.96
N LEU A 195 -11.60 8.48 -11.87
CA LEU A 195 -11.39 8.00 -13.23
C LEU A 195 -10.42 8.91 -13.99
N ARG A 196 -10.55 10.23 -13.82
CA ARG A 196 -9.65 11.20 -14.45
C ARG A 196 -8.23 11.07 -13.92
N SER A 197 -8.03 10.95 -12.60
CA SER A 197 -6.68 10.80 -12.03
C SER A 197 -6.00 9.52 -12.50
N LEU A 198 -6.76 8.46 -12.74
CA LEU A 198 -6.24 7.23 -13.34
C LEU A 198 -5.84 7.43 -14.81
N ALA A 199 -6.69 8.09 -15.61
CA ALA A 199 -6.40 8.38 -17.01
C ALA A 199 -5.16 9.26 -17.18
N GLU A 200 -5.05 10.35 -16.41
CA GLU A 200 -3.88 11.24 -16.39
C GLU A 200 -2.60 10.45 -16.08
N ARG A 201 -2.64 9.52 -15.12
CA ARG A 201 -1.47 8.70 -14.78
C ARG A 201 -1.10 7.71 -15.88
N LEU A 202 -2.08 7.19 -16.63
CA LEU A 202 -1.82 6.30 -17.76
C LEU A 202 -1.25 7.06 -18.96
N GLU A 203 -1.67 8.30 -19.17
CA GLU A 203 -1.13 9.19 -20.21
C GLU A 203 0.31 9.64 -19.89
N ASP A 204 0.61 9.91 -18.61
CA ASP A 204 1.96 10.24 -18.13
C ASP A 204 2.90 9.01 -18.09
N ALA A 205 2.35 7.81 -18.00
CA ALA A 205 3.10 6.55 -18.02
C ALA A 205 3.60 6.26 -19.45
N ASN A 206 4.74 6.84 -19.80
CA ASN A 206 5.49 6.48 -21.00
C ASN A 206 5.59 4.94 -21.09
N PRO A 207 5.17 4.28 -22.19
CA PRO A 207 5.02 2.82 -22.28
C PRO A 207 6.31 2.00 -22.04
N SER A 208 7.45 2.67 -21.93
CA SER A 208 8.74 2.10 -21.53
C SER A 208 8.94 1.92 -20.02
N ILE A 209 8.10 2.53 -19.16
CA ILE A 209 8.29 2.57 -17.69
C ILE A 209 7.56 1.43 -16.96
N ILE A 210 6.61 0.76 -17.64
CA ILE A 210 5.82 -0.35 -17.05
C ILE A 210 6.68 -1.64 -16.89
N HIS A 211 7.90 -1.67 -17.46
CA HIS A 211 8.81 -2.83 -17.43
C HIS A 211 10.00 -2.73 -16.46
N ASN A 212 9.86 -2.02 -15.34
CA ASN A 212 10.89 -2.03 -14.29
C ASN A 212 10.65 -3.19 -13.30
N ASN A 213 11.03 -4.39 -13.75
CA ASN A 213 11.34 -5.52 -12.89
C ASN A 213 12.44 -5.09 -11.89
N PRO A 214 12.27 -5.28 -10.56
CA PRO A 214 13.30 -4.95 -9.56
C PRO A 214 14.66 -5.64 -9.83
N ALA A 215 14.69 -6.71 -10.63
CA ALA A 215 15.93 -7.33 -11.10
C ALA A 215 16.81 -6.42 -11.97
N LYS A 216 16.22 -5.50 -12.77
CA LYS A 216 16.99 -4.57 -13.63
C LYS A 216 17.70 -3.49 -12.83
N LEU A 217 17.18 -3.15 -11.65
CA LEU A 217 17.84 -2.21 -10.73
C LEU A 217 19.10 -2.87 -10.13
N TYR A 218 19.06 -4.18 -9.88
CA TYR A 218 20.22 -4.98 -9.48
C TYR A 218 21.26 -5.12 -10.61
N GLU A 219 20.84 -5.38 -11.85
CA GLU A 219 21.76 -5.45 -13.01
C GLU A 219 22.42 -4.11 -13.30
N HIS A 220 21.70 -2.99 -13.18
CA HIS A 220 22.28 -1.66 -13.39
C HIS A 220 23.31 -1.25 -12.33
N LEU A 221 23.17 -1.76 -11.10
CA LEU A 221 24.12 -1.53 -10.01
C LEU A 221 25.36 -2.44 -10.12
N LEU A 222 25.25 -3.62 -10.73
CA LEU A 222 26.37 -4.55 -10.93
C LEU A 222 27.24 -4.22 -12.16
N VAL A 223 26.68 -3.58 -13.19
CA VAL A 223 27.40 -3.28 -14.44
C VAL A 223 28.31 -2.02 -14.33
N LYS A 224 28.29 -1.31 -13.20
CA LYS A 224 29.12 -0.11 -12.97
C LYS A 224 30.11 -0.22 -11.81
N SER A 225 30.67 -1.41 -11.57
CA SER A 225 31.92 -1.54 -10.83
C SER A 225 33.10 -1.63 -11.80
N PRO A 226 33.93 -0.56 -11.96
CA PRO A 226 35.34 -0.72 -12.24
C PRO A 226 36.10 -1.25 -11.01
#